data_AF-S8F873-F1
#
_entry.id   AF-S8F873-F1
#
_cell.length_a   1.000
_cell.length_b   1.000
_cell.length_c   1.000
_cell.angle_alpha   90.00
_cell.angle_beta   90.00
_cell.angle_gamma   90.00
#
_symmetry.space_group_name_H-M   'P 1'
#
loop_
_entity.id
_entity.type
_entity.pdbx_description
1 polymer ?
#
loop_
_entity_poly.entity_id
_entity_poly.type
_entity_poly.pdbx_seq_one_letter_code
_entity_poly.pdbx_strand_id
1 'polypeptide(L)'
;MSLSVRSRKFCCCLPVRFGVFCSALLGIAYSTAFCVLGWLEVHKYAIKQLILSKDEVVGLVLFALAYTFMLLFSVMGLIGAIGAVRPFVKGYGISLTTNTVFTIAIGIYWCYRLFHTDTSKCNQQAQSDDDSQSLACEKGYDVVRVIIVIIVVLVWLLQIAGCAIVFDYCGQLTDEAEAAANDFGSKDAPGMNPYPPPTANGMRTTYEAQATPIMKSAYDQGSWSQDASKPPYPFTQPENSYGQRSDANV
;
A
#
# COMPACT_ATOMS: atom_id res chain seq x y z
N MET A 1 21.51 15.29 16.99
CA MET A 1 20.07 15.53 16.80
C MET A 1 19.40 14.17 16.80
N SER A 2 18.77 13.77 17.91
CA SER A 2 18.04 12.50 17.98
C SER A 2 16.79 12.64 17.14
N LEU A 3 16.81 12.13 15.91
CA LEU A 3 15.61 11.99 15.09
C LEU A 3 14.72 10.96 15.78
N SER A 4 13.81 11.47 16.61
CA SER A 4 12.77 10.69 17.24
C SER A 4 11.84 10.24 16.11
N VAL A 5 12.08 9.05 15.56
CA VAL A 5 11.16 8.41 14.62
C VAL A 5 9.85 8.25 15.38
N ARG A 6 8.85 9.06 15.00
CA ARG A 6 7.52 9.05 15.60
C ARG A 6 6.95 7.65 15.40
N SER A 7 7.03 6.82 16.43
CA SER A 7 6.41 5.49 16.47
C SER A 7 4.92 5.68 16.19
N ARG A 8 4.51 5.43 14.95
CA ARG A 8 3.11 5.49 14.53
C ARG A 8 2.39 4.30 15.14
N LYS A 9 1.91 4.46 16.38
CA LYS A 9 1.02 3.49 17.01
C LYS A 9 -0.37 3.64 16.39
N PHE A 10 -0.71 2.75 15.47
CA PHE A 10 -2.09 2.62 15.01
C PHE A 10 -2.92 1.95 16.12
N CYS A 11 -4.03 2.59 16.47
CA CYS A 11 -5.13 2.16 17.36
C CYS A 11 -4.82 1.04 18.38
N CYS A 12 -4.59 1.41 19.64
CA CYS A 12 -4.60 0.50 20.81
C CYS A 12 -3.41 -0.48 20.94
N CYS A 13 -2.17 0.03 20.95
CA CYS A 13 -0.96 -0.73 21.33
C CYS A 13 -0.58 -1.95 20.46
N LEU A 14 -1.31 -2.21 19.38
CA LEU A 14 -1.10 -3.39 18.55
C LEU A 14 -0.02 -3.10 17.49
N PRO A 15 1.16 -3.74 17.53
CA PRO A 15 2.20 -3.50 16.56
C PRO A 15 1.69 -3.85 15.16
N VAL A 16 1.86 -2.95 14.19
CA VAL A 16 1.50 -3.15 12.77
C VAL A 16 2.02 -4.50 12.24
N ARG A 17 3.19 -4.92 12.74
CA ARG A 17 3.82 -6.22 12.46
C ARG A 17 2.95 -7.43 12.84
N PHE A 18 2.21 -7.36 13.96
CA PHE A 18 1.28 -8.42 14.36
C PHE A 18 0.03 -8.45 13.47
N GLY A 19 -0.43 -7.28 13.00
CA GLY A 19 -1.52 -7.21 12.02
C GLY A 19 -1.20 -7.98 10.74
N VAL A 20 0.00 -7.76 10.18
CA VAL A 20 0.46 -8.48 8.97
C VAL A 20 0.65 -9.97 9.23
N PHE A 21 1.12 -10.34 10.42
CA PHE A 21 1.25 -11.74 10.81
C PHE A 21 -0.12 -12.44 10.87
N CYS A 22 -1.11 -11.83 11.52
CA CYS A 22 -2.47 -12.37 11.57
C CYS A 22 -3.13 -12.42 10.20
N SER A 23 -2.96 -11.39 9.37
CA SER A 23 -3.52 -11.40 8.01
C SER A 23 -2.88 -12.48 7.13
N ALA A 24 -1.57 -12.71 7.27
CA ALA A 24 -0.89 -13.79 6.55
C ALA A 24 -1.35 -15.19 7.02
N LEU A 25 -1.58 -15.38 8.32
CA LEU A 25 -2.13 -16.65 8.85
C LEU A 25 -3.56 -16.90 8.36
N LEU A 26 -4.41 -15.89 8.39
CA LEU A 26 -5.77 -15.98 7.84
C LEU A 26 -5.73 -16.24 6.33
N GLY A 27 -4.81 -15.59 5.62
CA GLY A 27 -4.53 -15.81 4.21
C GLY A 27 -4.17 -17.28 3.93
N ILE A 28 -3.23 -17.85 4.70
CA ILE A 28 -2.83 -19.26 4.57
C ILE A 28 -4.01 -20.19 4.87
N ALA A 29 -4.74 -19.95 5.97
CA ALA A 29 -5.87 -20.80 6.36
C ALA A 29 -6.95 -20.82 5.27
N TYR A 30 -7.33 -19.64 4.78
CA TYR A 30 -8.31 -19.49 3.70
C TYR A 30 -7.79 -20.13 2.41
N SER A 31 -6.59 -19.78 1.94
CA SER A 31 -6.07 -20.31 0.69
C SER A 31 -5.88 -21.82 0.73
N THR A 32 -5.47 -22.39 1.87
CA THR A 32 -5.33 -23.84 2.05
C THR A 32 -6.68 -24.53 1.94
N ALA A 33 -7.71 -24.02 2.61
CA ALA A 33 -9.05 -24.60 2.56
C ALA A 33 -9.58 -24.63 1.12
N PHE A 34 -9.52 -23.52 0.39
CA PHE A 34 -9.99 -23.44 -0.99
C PHE A 34 -9.13 -24.23 -1.97
N CYS A 35 -7.82 -24.30 -1.75
CA CYS A 35 -6.91 -25.14 -2.52
C CYS A 35 -7.28 -26.63 -2.40
N VAL A 36 -7.44 -27.12 -1.16
CA VAL A 36 -7.81 -28.52 -0.90
C VAL A 36 -9.17 -28.85 -1.50
N LEU A 37 -10.17 -27.96 -1.31
CA LEU A 37 -11.49 -28.13 -1.91
C LEU A 37 -11.41 -28.16 -3.44
N GLY A 38 -10.65 -27.25 -4.06
CA GLY A 38 -10.46 -27.22 -5.50
C GLY A 38 -9.88 -28.53 -6.04
N TRP A 39 -8.79 -29.02 -5.43
CA TRP A 39 -8.18 -30.29 -5.86
C TRP A 39 -9.04 -31.51 -5.59
N LEU A 40 -9.84 -31.52 -4.50
CA LEU A 40 -10.79 -32.59 -4.24
C LEU A 40 -11.87 -32.67 -5.33
N GLU A 41 -12.40 -31.54 -5.77
CA GLU A 41 -13.39 -31.52 -6.86
C GLU A 41 -12.76 -31.93 -8.21
N VAL A 42 -11.52 -31.51 -8.50
CA VAL A 42 -10.77 -32.03 -9.66
C VAL A 42 -10.61 -33.55 -9.59
N HIS A 43 -10.29 -34.10 -8.42
CA HIS A 43 -10.10 -35.53 -8.23
C HIS A 43 -11.41 -36.32 -8.40
N LYS A 44 -12.54 -35.80 -7.88
CA LYS A 44 -13.87 -36.41 -8.10
C LYS A 44 -14.25 -36.42 -9.59
N TYR A 45 -13.92 -35.36 -10.32
CA TYR A 45 -14.10 -35.32 -11.77
C TYR A 45 -13.22 -36.36 -12.49
N ALA A 46 -11.96 -36.52 -12.07
CA ALA A 46 -11.05 -37.53 -12.65
C ALA A 46 -11.55 -38.97 -12.48
N ILE A 47 -12.27 -39.27 -11.39
CA ILE A 47 -12.89 -40.59 -11.12
C ILE A 47 -14.24 -40.76 -11.85
N LYS A 48 -14.67 -39.78 -12.67
CA LYS A 48 -15.96 -39.76 -13.40
C LYS A 48 -17.21 -39.79 -12.50
N GLN A 49 -17.08 -39.37 -11.23
CA GLN A 49 -18.23 -39.23 -10.34
C GLN A 49 -19.03 -37.94 -10.60
N LEU A 50 -18.41 -36.95 -11.24
CA LEU A 50 -19.08 -35.72 -11.70
C LEU A 50 -19.06 -35.67 -13.24
N ILE A 51 -20.24 -35.49 -13.84
CA ILE A 51 -20.38 -35.13 -15.25
C ILE A 51 -20.39 -33.60 -15.30
N LEU A 52 -19.22 -33.02 -15.57
CA LEU A 52 -19.04 -31.58 -15.72
C LEU A 52 -18.71 -31.25 -17.18
N SER A 53 -19.16 -30.08 -17.66
CA SER A 53 -18.79 -29.62 -18.99
C SER A 53 -17.29 -29.31 -19.06
N LYS A 54 -16.67 -29.47 -20.24
CA LYS A 54 -15.24 -29.21 -20.44
C LYS A 54 -14.83 -27.79 -20.01
N ASP A 55 -15.70 -26.82 -20.24
CA ASP A 55 -15.45 -25.41 -19.89
C ASP A 55 -15.45 -25.19 -18.37
N GLU A 56 -16.31 -25.92 -17.64
CA GLU A 56 -16.40 -25.84 -16.18
C GLU A 56 -15.16 -26.46 -15.50
N VAL A 57 -14.64 -27.55 -16.08
CA VAL A 57 -13.41 -28.20 -15.60
C VAL A 57 -12.21 -27.28 -15.73
N VAL A 58 -12.07 -26.58 -16.87
CA VAL A 58 -10.99 -25.62 -17.07
C VAL A 58 -11.07 -24.50 -16.03
N GLY A 59 -12.27 -23.98 -15.77
CA GLY A 59 -12.48 -22.99 -14.72
C GLY A 59 -12.08 -23.49 -13.33
N LEU A 60 -12.44 -24.72 -13.00
CA LEU A 60 -12.16 -25.33 -11.70
C LEU A 60 -10.66 -25.58 -11.50
N VAL A 61 -9.94 -26.00 -12.54
CA VAL A 61 -8.48 -26.15 -12.51
C VAL A 61 -7.78 -24.80 -12.36
N LEU A 62 -8.19 -23.78 -13.12
CA LEU A 62 -7.63 -22.43 -13.00
C LEU A 62 -7.87 -21.84 -11.61
N PHE A 63 -9.05 -22.09 -11.03
CA PHE A 63 -9.36 -21.73 -9.66
C PHE A 63 -8.40 -22.41 -8.67
N ALA A 64 -8.26 -23.73 -8.73
CA ALA A 64 -7.34 -24.46 -7.83
C ALA A 64 -5.91 -23.93 -7.93
N LEU A 65 -5.43 -23.65 -9.15
CA LEU A 65 -4.11 -23.05 -9.38
C LEU A 65 -3.99 -21.62 -8.83
N ALA A 66 -5.00 -20.77 -8.99
CA ALA A 66 -4.96 -19.41 -8.45
C ALA A 66 -4.80 -19.43 -6.91
N TYR A 67 -5.50 -20.34 -6.23
CA TYR A 67 -5.42 -20.48 -4.78
C TYR A 67 -4.12 -21.13 -4.29
N THR A 68 -3.49 -22.01 -5.08
CA THR A 68 -2.13 -22.50 -4.76
C THR A 68 -1.10 -21.38 -4.89
N PHE A 69 -1.18 -20.53 -5.92
CA PHE A 69 -0.32 -19.36 -6.04
C PHE A 69 -0.55 -18.38 -4.90
N MET A 70 -1.81 -18.13 -4.52
CA MET A 70 -2.14 -17.26 -3.39
C MET A 70 -1.57 -17.81 -2.07
N LEU A 71 -1.64 -19.12 -1.85
CA LEU A 71 -1.00 -19.79 -0.71
C LEU A 71 0.51 -19.52 -0.69
N LEU A 72 1.20 -19.68 -1.83
CA LEU A 72 2.63 -19.41 -1.93
C LEU A 72 2.95 -17.95 -1.60
N PHE A 73 2.19 -16.99 -2.14
CA PHE A 73 2.37 -15.57 -1.82
C PHE A 73 2.08 -15.28 -0.34
N SER A 74 1.12 -15.97 0.28
CA SER A 74 0.82 -15.80 1.71
C SER A 74 1.94 -16.34 2.60
N VAL A 75 2.58 -17.44 2.21
CA VAL A 75 3.80 -17.94 2.89
C VAL A 75 4.96 -16.97 2.70
N MET A 76 5.15 -16.43 1.49
CA MET A 76 6.17 -15.39 1.25
C MET A 76 5.89 -14.11 2.05
N GLY A 77 4.63 -13.71 2.21
CA GLY A 77 4.21 -12.61 3.06
C GLY A 77 4.52 -12.87 4.54
N LEU A 78 4.31 -14.10 5.02
CA LEU A 78 4.66 -14.51 6.38
C LEU A 78 6.18 -14.44 6.61
N ILE A 79 6.97 -14.97 5.66
CA ILE A 79 8.43 -14.89 5.70
C ILE A 79 8.89 -13.43 5.63
N GLY A 80 8.28 -12.59 4.80
CA GLY A 80 8.57 -11.16 4.69
C GLY A 80 8.24 -10.39 5.97
N ALA A 81 7.19 -10.78 6.69
CA ALA A 81 6.84 -10.20 7.98
C ALA A 81 7.87 -10.53 9.07
N ILE A 82 8.39 -11.77 9.08
CA ILE A 82 9.42 -12.22 10.03
C ILE A 82 10.80 -11.65 9.66
N GLY A 83 11.17 -11.72 8.39
CA GLY A 83 12.50 -11.34 7.89
C GLY A 83 12.65 -9.86 7.55
N ALA A 84 11.61 -9.04 7.72
CA ALA A 84 11.58 -7.62 7.35
C ALA A 84 12.02 -7.34 5.89
N VAL A 85 11.78 -8.29 4.97
CA VAL A 85 12.22 -8.21 3.58
C VAL A 85 11.13 -7.58 2.70
N ARG A 86 11.34 -6.32 2.31
CA ARG A 86 10.38 -5.49 1.57
C ARG A 86 9.81 -6.05 0.28
N PRO A 87 10.61 -6.56 -0.67
CA PRO A 87 10.06 -7.00 -1.95
C PRO A 87 9.04 -8.12 -1.77
N PHE A 88 9.23 -9.00 -0.78
CA PHE A 88 8.29 -10.08 -0.49
C PHE A 88 6.96 -9.57 0.07
N VAL A 89 7.00 -8.60 0.98
CA VAL A 89 5.80 -7.98 1.55
C VAL A 89 5.03 -7.19 0.48
N LYS A 90 5.74 -6.42 -0.37
CA LYS A 90 5.12 -5.65 -1.45
C LYS A 90 4.48 -6.56 -2.50
N GLY A 91 5.16 -7.64 -2.88
CA GLY A 91 4.62 -8.64 -3.82
C GLY A 91 3.37 -9.32 -3.26
N TYR A 92 3.39 -9.69 -1.98
CA TYR A 92 2.21 -10.22 -1.29
C TYR A 92 1.05 -9.22 -1.29
N GLY A 93 1.28 -7.95 -0.97
CA GLY A 93 0.24 -6.91 -0.99
C GLY A 93 -0.40 -6.71 -2.37
N ILE A 94 0.40 -6.70 -3.44
CA ILE A 94 -0.11 -6.59 -4.82
C ILE A 94 -0.92 -7.83 -5.21
N SER A 95 -0.42 -9.02 -4.89
CA SER A 95 -1.11 -10.28 -5.15
C SER A 95 -2.45 -10.34 -4.42
N LEU A 96 -2.47 -9.99 -3.12
CA LEU A 96 -3.67 -9.95 -2.29
C LEU A 96 -4.70 -8.95 -2.83
N THR A 97 -4.24 -7.76 -3.25
CA THR A 97 -5.11 -6.72 -3.82
C THR A 97 -5.74 -7.20 -5.12
N THR A 98 -4.92 -7.74 -6.03
CA THR A 98 -5.40 -8.28 -7.31
C THR A 98 -6.42 -9.40 -7.09
N ASN A 99 -6.11 -10.34 -6.20
CA ASN A 99 -7.03 -11.42 -5.85
C ASN A 99 -8.36 -10.89 -5.28
N THR A 100 -8.30 -9.89 -4.40
CA THR A 100 -9.49 -9.27 -3.79
C THR A 100 -10.37 -8.59 -4.86
N VAL A 101 -9.77 -7.90 -5.83
CA VAL A 101 -10.52 -7.29 -6.93
C VAL A 101 -11.20 -8.35 -7.79
N PHE A 102 -10.49 -9.45 -8.11
CA PHE A 102 -11.06 -10.56 -8.87
C PHE A 102 -12.20 -11.26 -8.11
N THR A 103 -12.04 -11.53 -6.81
CA THR A 103 -13.10 -12.16 -6.00
C THR A 103 -14.33 -11.27 -5.85
N ILE A 104 -14.14 -9.95 -5.74
CA ILE A 104 -15.25 -8.98 -5.76
C ILE A 104 -15.98 -9.03 -7.11
N ALA A 105 -15.26 -8.96 -8.24
CA ALA A 105 -15.88 -8.99 -9.57
C ALA A 105 -16.67 -10.29 -9.80
N ILE A 106 -16.06 -11.44 -9.48
CA ILE A 106 -16.71 -12.75 -9.60
C ILE A 106 -17.91 -12.85 -8.67
N GLY A 107 -17.79 -12.39 -7.42
CA GLY A 107 -18.89 -12.48 -6.47
C GLY A 107 -20.05 -11.52 -6.79
N ILE A 108 -19.80 -10.35 -7.38
CA ILE A 108 -20.87 -9.49 -7.92
C ILE A 108 -21.62 -10.22 -9.03
N TYR A 109 -20.89 -10.81 -9.98
CA TYR A 109 -21.49 -11.60 -11.06
C TYR A 109 -22.29 -12.79 -10.51
N TRP A 110 -21.75 -13.48 -9.50
CA TRP A 110 -22.42 -14.61 -8.86
C TRP A 110 -23.66 -14.17 -8.09
N CYS A 111 -23.63 -13.06 -7.36
CA CYS A 111 -24.80 -12.46 -6.72
C CYS A 111 -25.87 -12.12 -7.76
N TYR A 112 -25.49 -11.48 -8.88
CA TYR A 112 -26.42 -11.17 -9.96
C TYR A 112 -27.09 -12.42 -10.52
N ARG A 113 -26.32 -13.47 -10.82
CA ARG A 113 -26.83 -14.76 -11.29
C ARG A 113 -27.72 -15.42 -10.27
N LEU A 114 -27.37 -15.35 -8.99
CA LEU A 114 -28.19 -15.84 -7.91
C LEU A 114 -29.55 -15.13 -7.90
N PHE A 115 -29.61 -13.80 -8.19
CA PHE A 115 -30.87 -13.00 -8.17
C PHE A 115 -31.74 -13.24 -9.40
N HIS A 116 -31.15 -13.74 -10.47
CA HIS A 116 -31.84 -14.00 -11.74
C HIS A 116 -32.03 -15.49 -12.05
N THR A 117 -31.60 -16.39 -11.17
CA THR A 117 -31.88 -17.82 -11.32
C THR A 117 -33.28 -18.08 -10.76
N ASP A 118 -34.24 -18.33 -11.65
CA ASP A 118 -35.63 -18.59 -11.29
C ASP A 118 -35.77 -19.77 -10.32
N THR A 119 -36.69 -19.63 -9.36
CA THR A 119 -37.13 -20.65 -8.38
C THR A 119 -37.78 -21.89 -9.02
N SER A 120 -37.85 -21.95 -10.36
CA SER A 120 -38.47 -23.01 -11.14
C SER A 120 -37.88 -24.41 -10.91
N LYS A 121 -36.68 -24.51 -10.32
CA LYS A 121 -36.07 -25.80 -9.92
C LYS A 121 -36.63 -26.39 -8.63
N CYS A 122 -37.22 -25.61 -7.71
CA CYS A 122 -37.92 -26.17 -6.54
C CYS A 122 -39.22 -26.90 -6.96
N ASN A 123 -39.86 -26.47 -8.06
CA ASN A 123 -41.11 -27.07 -8.53
C ASN A 123 -40.96 -28.45 -9.18
N GLN A 124 -39.76 -28.81 -9.68
CA GLN A 124 -39.55 -30.13 -10.28
C GLN A 124 -39.37 -31.25 -9.25
N GLN A 125 -39.02 -30.91 -8.00
CA GLN A 125 -38.83 -31.90 -6.93
C GLN A 125 -40.01 -31.98 -5.96
N ALA A 126 -40.92 -30.99 -5.98
CA ALA A 126 -42.16 -30.97 -5.21
C ALA A 126 -43.32 -31.74 -5.88
N GLN A 127 -43.06 -32.56 -6.90
CA GLN A 127 -44.08 -33.36 -7.57
C GLN A 127 -44.58 -34.56 -6.72
N SER A 128 -44.06 -34.72 -5.49
CA SER A 128 -44.53 -35.66 -4.48
C SER A 128 -45.23 -34.92 -3.33
N ASP A 129 -46.50 -34.58 -3.57
CA ASP A 129 -47.65 -34.62 -2.66
C ASP A 129 -47.70 -33.85 -1.32
N ASP A 130 -46.77 -32.91 -1.04
CA ASP A 130 -46.82 -32.14 0.22
C ASP A 130 -46.60 -30.63 0.00
N ASP A 131 -47.70 -29.86 -0.01
CA ASP A 131 -47.72 -28.38 -0.13
C ASP A 131 -46.87 -27.66 0.92
N SER A 132 -46.61 -28.34 2.04
CA SER A 132 -45.74 -27.85 3.11
C SER A 132 -44.25 -27.84 2.73
N GLN A 133 -43.81 -28.73 1.84
CA GLN A 133 -42.40 -28.85 1.43
C GLN A 133 -42.02 -27.89 0.31
N SER A 134 -42.94 -27.60 -0.61
CA SER A 134 -42.73 -26.61 -1.68
C SER A 134 -42.55 -25.19 -1.10
N LEU A 135 -43.38 -24.83 -0.12
CA LEU A 135 -43.36 -23.53 0.55
C LEU A 135 -42.11 -23.35 1.43
N ALA A 136 -41.63 -24.45 2.05
CA ALA A 136 -40.36 -24.47 2.78
C ALA A 136 -39.13 -24.37 1.84
N CYS A 137 -39.18 -24.96 0.64
CA CYS A 137 -38.13 -24.85 -0.38
C CYS A 137 -37.94 -23.40 -0.84
N GLU A 138 -39.04 -22.71 -1.14
CA GLU A 138 -39.02 -21.34 -1.63
C GLU A 138 -38.55 -20.34 -0.56
N LYS A 139 -39.12 -20.42 0.64
CA LYS A 139 -38.73 -19.56 1.79
C LYS A 139 -37.31 -19.84 2.26
N GLY A 140 -36.90 -21.11 2.30
CA GLY A 140 -35.57 -21.52 2.73
C GLY A 140 -34.48 -21.05 1.76
N TYR A 141 -34.75 -21.16 0.45
CA TYR A 141 -33.82 -20.71 -0.58
C TYR A 141 -33.55 -19.20 -0.50
N ASP A 142 -34.59 -18.39 -0.29
CA ASP A 142 -34.44 -16.93 -0.18
C ASP A 142 -33.65 -16.50 1.07
N VAL A 143 -33.91 -17.15 2.21
CA VAL A 143 -33.17 -16.87 3.46
C VAL A 143 -31.69 -17.26 3.35
N VAL A 144 -31.39 -18.46 2.83
CA VAL A 144 -30.00 -18.95 2.66
C VAL A 144 -29.20 -18.02 1.76
N ARG A 145 -29.82 -17.57 0.67
CA ARG A 145 -29.26 -16.63 -0.27
C ARG A 145 -28.87 -15.29 0.37
N VAL A 146 -29.73 -14.69 1.19
CA VAL A 146 -29.42 -13.46 1.91
C VAL A 146 -28.26 -13.66 2.89
N ILE A 147 -28.26 -14.77 3.63
CA ILE A 147 -27.19 -15.10 4.59
C ILE A 147 -25.84 -15.25 3.88
N ILE A 148 -25.80 -15.94 2.74
CA ILE A 148 -24.58 -16.11 1.94
C ILE A 148 -24.02 -14.76 1.49
N VAL A 149 -24.87 -13.85 1.02
CA VAL A 149 -24.45 -12.49 0.61
C VAL A 149 -23.82 -11.73 1.79
N ILE A 150 -24.44 -11.78 2.98
CA ILE A 150 -23.90 -11.12 4.18
C ILE A 150 -22.51 -11.67 4.52
N ILE A 151 -22.34 -12.99 4.53
CA ILE A 151 -21.05 -13.63 4.83
C ILE A 151 -19.99 -13.22 3.80
N VAL A 152 -20.33 -13.22 2.50
CA VAL A 152 -19.41 -12.81 1.43
C VAL A 152 -18.96 -11.36 1.61
N VAL A 153 -19.87 -10.44 1.93
CA VAL A 153 -19.55 -9.03 2.17
C VAL A 153 -18.61 -8.89 3.38
N LEU A 154 -18.86 -9.62 4.48
CA LEU A 154 -17.98 -9.60 5.65
C LEU A 154 -16.56 -10.09 5.30
N VAL A 155 -16.45 -11.15 4.49
CA VAL A 155 -15.15 -11.65 4.02
C VAL A 155 -14.44 -10.61 3.17
N TRP A 156 -15.15 -9.88 2.30
CA TRP A 156 -14.56 -8.79 1.52
C TRP A 156 -14.07 -7.63 2.39
N LEU A 157 -14.84 -7.23 3.41
CA LEU A 157 -14.41 -6.20 4.35
C LEU A 157 -13.12 -6.60 5.08
N LEU A 158 -13.01 -7.87 5.49
CA LEU A 158 -11.79 -8.39 6.10
C LEU A 158 -10.61 -8.41 5.12
N GLN A 159 -10.84 -8.74 3.84
CA GLN A 159 -9.81 -8.70 2.80
C GLN A 159 -9.32 -7.26 2.55
N ILE A 160 -10.25 -6.30 2.41
CA ILE A 160 -9.92 -4.88 2.22
C ILE A 160 -9.15 -4.32 3.42
N ALA A 161 -9.56 -4.67 4.64
CA ALA A 161 -8.83 -4.31 5.85
C ALA A 161 -7.41 -4.90 5.85
N GLY A 162 -7.26 -6.17 5.43
CA GLY A 162 -5.96 -6.80 5.24
C GLY A 162 -5.07 -6.05 4.24
N CYS A 163 -5.61 -5.65 3.10
CA CYS A 163 -4.89 -4.85 2.11
C CYS A 163 -4.42 -3.51 2.69
N ALA A 164 -5.27 -2.80 3.42
CA ALA A 164 -4.91 -1.52 4.05
C ALA A 164 -3.73 -1.67 5.02
N ILE A 165 -3.77 -2.69 5.89
CA ILE A 165 -2.69 -2.98 6.85
C ILE A 165 -1.37 -3.28 6.12
N VAL A 166 -1.41 -4.06 5.05
CA VAL A 166 -0.20 -4.40 4.27
C VAL A 166 0.39 -3.17 3.60
N PHE A 167 -0.44 -2.29 3.03
CA PHE A 167 0.05 -1.05 2.42
C PHE A 167 0.67 -0.08 3.43
N ASP A 168 0.05 0.08 4.60
CA ASP A 168 0.61 0.89 5.68
C ASP A 168 1.96 0.32 6.16
N TYR A 169 2.07 -1.01 6.26
CA TYR A 169 3.32 -1.67 6.61
C TYR A 169 4.41 -1.51 5.54
N CYS A 170 4.06 -1.60 4.26
CA CYS A 170 4.99 -1.29 3.17
C CYS A 170 5.48 0.17 3.22
N GLY A 171 4.60 1.11 3.55
CA GLY A 171 4.96 2.51 3.75
C GLY A 171 5.95 2.68 4.90
N GLN A 172 5.67 2.07 6.06
CA GLN A 172 6.57 2.09 7.21
C GLN A 172 7.95 1.52 6.89
N LEU A 173 8.03 0.38 6.19
CA LEU A 173 9.33 -0.19 5.82
C LEU A 173 10.09 0.72 4.86
N THR A 174 9.40 1.44 3.97
CA THR A 174 10.02 2.38 3.04
C THR A 174 10.64 3.55 3.80
N ASP A 175 9.89 4.16 4.72
CA ASP A 175 10.39 5.23 5.59
C ASP A 175 11.61 4.77 6.41
N GLU A 176 11.57 3.55 6.96
CA GLU A 176 12.68 2.97 7.73
C GLU A 176 13.95 2.79 6.88
N ALA A 177 13.86 2.51 5.56
CA ALA A 177 15.05 2.53 4.71
C ALA A 177 15.56 3.91 4.45
N GLU A 178 14.65 4.83 4.13
CA GLU A 178 15.07 6.13 3.68
C GLU A 178 15.81 6.82 4.84
N ALA A 179 15.30 6.65 6.06
CA ALA A 179 16.00 7.01 7.29
C ALA A 179 17.36 6.32 7.41
N ALA A 180 17.46 5.01 7.18
CA ALA A 180 18.73 4.29 7.25
C ALA A 180 19.73 4.76 6.17
N ALA A 181 19.28 4.96 4.93
CA ALA A 181 20.10 5.42 3.82
C ALA A 181 20.62 6.84 4.05
N ASN A 182 19.78 7.73 4.61
CA ASN A 182 20.17 9.08 4.99
C ASN A 182 21.18 9.09 6.16
N ASP A 183 21.08 8.15 7.12
CA ASP A 183 22.07 8.00 8.19
C ASP A 183 23.44 7.59 7.64
N PHE A 184 23.50 6.64 6.70
CA PHE A 184 24.75 6.29 5.99
C PHE A 184 25.32 7.48 5.21
N GLY A 185 24.50 8.19 4.44
CA GLY A 185 24.94 9.37 3.68
C GLY A 185 25.47 10.50 4.58
N SER A 186 24.91 10.65 5.79
CA SER A 186 25.39 11.65 6.76
C SER A 186 26.69 11.27 7.46
N LYS A 187 27.01 9.97 7.57
CA LYS A 187 28.26 9.45 8.14
C LYS A 187 29.40 9.43 7.13
N ASP A 188 29.08 9.24 5.86
CA ASP A 188 30.05 9.21 4.76
C ASP A 188 30.26 10.56 4.08
N ALA A 189 29.49 11.59 4.44
CA ALA A 189 29.88 12.96 4.14
C ALA A 189 31.16 13.25 4.95
N PRO A 190 32.37 13.30 4.34
CA PRO A 190 33.54 13.73 5.08
C PRO A 190 33.20 15.10 5.66
N GLY A 191 33.56 15.32 6.92
CA GLY A 191 33.42 16.61 7.58
C GLY A 191 34.29 17.67 6.88
N MET A 192 33.97 18.03 5.64
CA MET A 192 34.28 19.33 5.08
C MET A 192 33.35 20.29 5.79
N ASN A 193 33.73 20.66 7.01
CA ASN A 193 33.51 22.01 7.44
C ASN A 193 34.52 22.85 6.62
N PRO A 194 34.12 23.58 5.55
CA PRO A 194 35.05 24.42 4.81
C PRO A 194 35.57 25.59 5.66
N TYR A 195 35.04 25.77 6.87
CA TYR A 195 35.50 26.78 7.80
C TYR A 195 36.51 26.18 8.77
N PRO A 196 37.77 26.66 8.76
CA PRO A 196 38.71 26.35 9.82
C PRO A 196 38.10 26.76 11.16
N PRO A 197 38.32 26.00 12.25
CA PRO A 197 37.89 26.42 13.58
C PRO A 197 38.46 27.82 13.84
N PRO A 198 37.66 28.76 14.36
CA PRO A 198 38.11 30.12 14.61
C PRO A 198 39.31 30.05 15.55
N THR A 199 40.49 30.36 15.02
CA THR A 199 41.65 30.68 15.86
C THR A 199 41.24 31.86 16.72
N ALA A 200 41.54 31.80 18.02
CA ALA A 200 41.07 32.72 19.05
C ALA A 200 41.44 34.21 18.83
N ASN A 201 42.10 34.55 17.72
CA ASN A 201 42.51 35.90 17.36
C ASN A 201 41.93 36.28 15.99
N GLY A 202 40.72 36.85 15.99
CA GLY A 202 40.18 37.60 14.86
C GLY A 202 38.97 36.97 14.19
N MET A 203 37.78 37.38 14.64
CA MET A 203 36.56 37.20 13.85
C MET A 203 36.68 38.01 12.55
N ARG A 204 37.02 37.34 11.46
CA ARG A 204 37.00 37.93 10.12
C ARG A 204 35.68 37.55 9.45
N THR A 205 34.76 38.50 9.39
CA THR A 205 33.48 38.34 8.72
C THR A 205 33.73 38.22 7.20
N THR A 206 32.95 37.38 6.54
CA THR A 206 33.11 37.01 5.12
C THR A 206 32.85 38.15 4.12
N TYR A 207 32.53 39.36 4.60
CA TYR A 207 32.38 40.55 3.75
C TYR A 207 33.72 41.11 3.22
N GLU A 208 34.87 40.73 3.80
CA GLU A 208 36.17 41.24 3.34
C GLU A 208 36.79 40.46 2.16
N ALA A 209 36.29 39.27 1.80
CA ALA A 209 36.97 38.41 0.83
C ALA A 209 36.79 38.81 -0.64
N GLN A 210 35.88 39.76 -0.95
CA GLN A 210 35.66 40.26 -2.33
C GLN A 210 36.15 41.69 -2.57
N ALA A 211 36.81 42.33 -1.60
CA ALA A 211 37.41 43.64 -1.84
C ALA A 211 38.72 43.48 -2.65
N THR A 212 38.64 43.69 -3.95
CA THR A 212 39.81 43.90 -4.82
C THR A 212 40.66 45.06 -4.26
N PRO A 213 42.00 45.05 -4.46
CA PRO A 213 42.91 46.03 -3.83
C PRO A 213 42.65 47.50 -4.20
N ILE A 214 41.73 47.78 -5.12
CA ILE A 214 41.31 49.12 -5.52
C ILE A 214 40.35 49.76 -4.49
N MET A 215 39.62 48.98 -3.70
CA MET A 215 38.63 49.54 -2.74
C MET A 215 39.18 49.80 -1.34
N LYS A 216 40.43 49.41 -1.04
CA LYS A 216 41.00 49.57 0.31
C LYS A 216 41.47 51.00 0.62
N SER A 217 41.73 51.83 -0.41
CA SER A 217 42.11 53.24 -0.21
C SER A 217 40.94 54.17 0.09
N ALA A 218 39.69 53.73 -0.08
CA ALA A 218 38.51 54.57 0.15
C ALA A 218 37.99 54.50 1.60
N TYR A 219 38.40 53.51 2.39
CA TYR A 219 37.92 53.33 3.77
C TYR A 219 38.82 53.97 4.84
N ASP A 220 40.09 54.29 4.52
CA ASP A 220 41.06 54.80 5.50
C ASP A 220 41.14 56.34 5.56
N GLN A 221 40.39 57.05 4.74
CA GLN A 221 40.32 58.53 4.78
C GLN A 221 38.91 59.00 5.13
N GLY A 222 38.66 59.04 6.44
CA GLY A 222 37.98 60.11 7.16
C GLY A 222 36.66 60.70 6.62
N SER A 223 35.67 60.70 7.50
CA SER A 223 34.60 61.72 7.60
C SER A 223 33.60 61.78 6.44
N TRP A 224 32.49 61.05 6.54
CA TRP A 224 31.28 61.41 5.79
C TRP A 224 30.03 61.37 6.66
N SER A 225 29.60 62.59 6.95
CA SER A 225 28.29 63.04 7.38
C SER A 225 27.14 62.40 6.60
N GLN A 226 25.98 62.43 7.24
CA GLN A 226 24.66 62.13 6.68
C GLN A 226 24.46 62.82 5.31
N ASP A 227 24.35 62.03 4.24
CA ASP A 227 23.75 62.49 2.99
C ASP A 227 22.71 61.47 2.52
N ALA A 228 21.47 61.93 2.47
CA ALA A 228 20.25 61.18 2.20
C ALA A 228 20.04 60.89 0.69
N SER A 229 21.11 60.68 -0.07
CA SER A 229 21.06 60.57 -1.54
C SER A 229 21.86 59.40 -2.11
N LYS A 230 21.91 58.26 -1.42
CA LYS A 230 22.43 57.02 -2.02
C LYS A 230 21.32 56.30 -2.80
N PRO A 231 21.58 55.86 -4.05
CA PRO A 231 20.59 55.15 -4.85
C PRO A 231 20.19 53.84 -4.15
N PRO A 232 18.91 53.44 -4.21
CA PRO A 232 18.44 52.21 -3.58
C PRO A 232 19.21 51.01 -4.14
N TYR A 233 19.58 50.10 -3.25
CA TYR A 233 20.30 48.87 -3.58
C TYR A 233 19.59 48.11 -4.73
N PRO A 234 20.32 47.66 -5.76
CA PRO A 234 19.72 47.03 -6.97
C PRO A 234 18.96 45.72 -6.68
N PHE A 235 19.10 45.17 -5.48
CA PHE A 235 18.44 43.94 -5.05
C PHE A 235 17.02 44.15 -4.49
N THR A 236 16.56 45.39 -4.32
CA THR A 236 15.17 45.65 -3.88
C THR A 236 14.21 45.90 -5.04
N GLN A 237 14.67 45.82 -6.29
CA GLN A 237 13.77 45.91 -7.44
C GLN A 237 13.00 44.59 -7.63
N PRO A 238 11.66 44.63 -7.76
CA PRO A 238 10.81 43.43 -7.84
C PRO A 238 11.09 42.56 -9.08
N GLU A 239 11.83 43.08 -10.05
CA GLU A 239 12.28 42.39 -11.25
C GLU A 239 13.26 41.25 -10.95
N ASN A 240 13.97 41.33 -9.80
CA ASN A 240 15.00 40.38 -9.40
C ASN A 240 14.51 39.32 -8.39
N SER A 241 13.21 39.28 -8.07
CA SER A 241 12.68 38.21 -7.22
C SER A 241 12.55 36.91 -8.01
N TYR A 242 13.38 35.92 -7.65
CA TYR A 242 13.31 34.55 -8.15
C TYR A 242 11.87 34.01 -8.03
N GLY A 243 11.16 33.92 -9.16
CA GLY A 243 9.77 33.44 -9.17
C GLY A 243 8.95 33.76 -10.42
N GLN A 244 9.41 34.60 -11.35
CA GLN A 244 8.70 34.75 -12.62
C GLN A 244 8.96 33.56 -13.55
N ARG A 245 7.90 32.76 -13.71
CA ARG A 245 7.76 31.65 -14.63
C ARG A 245 7.60 32.22 -16.05
N SER A 246 8.62 32.02 -16.89
CA SER A 246 8.60 32.40 -18.31
C SER A 246 7.77 31.42 -19.13
N ASP A 247 6.44 31.50 -19.03
CA ASP A 247 5.54 30.81 -19.96
C ASP A 247 4.85 31.85 -20.85
N ALA A 248 5.52 32.24 -21.93
CA ALA A 248 4.90 32.93 -23.06
C ALA A 248 5.62 32.57 -24.37
N ASN A 249 4.87 31.92 -25.28
CA ASN A 249 5.15 31.58 -26.69
C ASN A 249 6.06 30.34 -26.84
N VAL A 250 5.61 29.20 -27.39
CA VAL A 250 4.89 28.93 -28.65
C VAL A 250 4.04 27.67 -28.51
#